data_AF-A0A356E784-F1
#
_entry.id   AF-A0A356E784-F1
#
_cell.length_a   1.000
_cell.length_b   1.000
_cell.length_c   1.000
_cell.angle_alpha   90.00
_cell.angle_beta   90.00
_cell.angle_gamma   90.00
#
_symmetry.space_group_name_H-M   'P 1'
#
loop_
_entity.id
_entity.type
_entity.pdbx_description
1 polymer ?
#
loop_
_entity_poly.entity_id
_entity_poly.type
_entity_poly.pdbx_seq_one_letter_code
_entity_poly.pdbx_strand_id
1 'polypeptide(L)'
;KDKYEAGVLSSLDWLKELLDAAREMVRLENETHEEVIPDDKQALTEIFLELRNGTTPQIIANVVEDIDKIVRATRFDGWQSTHAGQKEIQKVLRQTLFKYKLHKEQELFEKAYGYIREHY
;
A
#
# COMPACT_ATOMS: atom_id res chain seq x y z
N LYS A 1 -16.05 -24.41 -2.34
CA LYS A 1 -16.03 -23.03 -2.88
C LYS A 1 -15.84 -22.03 -1.73
N ASP A 2 -16.51 -22.23 -0.60
CA ASP A 2 -16.47 -21.36 0.59
C ASP A 2 -15.07 -21.09 1.19
N LYS A 3 -14.18 -22.09 1.26
CA LYS A 3 -12.83 -21.88 1.85
C LYS A 3 -11.95 -20.92 1.05
N TYR A 4 -12.13 -20.87 -0.28
CA TYR A 4 -11.37 -19.97 -1.15
C TYR A 4 -11.88 -18.54 -1.02
N GLU A 5 -13.19 -18.36 -0.96
CA GLU A 5 -13.83 -17.05 -0.77
C GLU A 5 -13.53 -16.49 0.63
N ALA A 6 -13.59 -17.32 1.69
CA ALA A 6 -13.21 -16.92 3.04
C ALA A 6 -11.73 -16.52 3.17
N GLY A 7 -10.82 -17.25 2.50
CA GLY A 7 -9.40 -16.92 2.48
C GLY A 7 -9.08 -15.62 1.73
N VAL A 8 -9.81 -15.33 0.65
CA VAL A 8 -9.66 -14.08 -0.12
C VAL A 8 -10.24 -12.88 0.65
N LEU A 9 -11.39 -13.03 1.30
CA LEU A 9 -11.96 -11.98 2.15
C LEU A 9 -11.03 -11.65 3.32
N SER A 10 -10.54 -12.67 4.03
CA SER A 10 -9.57 -12.47 5.12
C SER A 10 -8.26 -11.82 4.64
N SER A 11 -7.82 -12.12 3.42
CA SER A 11 -6.63 -11.49 2.82
C SER A 11 -6.87 -10.01 2.49
N LEU A 12 -8.05 -9.68 1.98
CA LEU A 12 -8.42 -8.30 1.65
C LEU A 12 -8.53 -7.43 2.90
N ASP A 13 -9.21 -7.91 3.93
CA ASP A 13 -9.39 -7.16 5.18
C ASP A 13 -8.04 -6.91 5.86
N TRP A 14 -7.17 -7.92 5.90
CA TRP A 14 -5.81 -7.77 6.42
C TRP A 14 -5.02 -6.68 5.68
N LEU A 15 -5.10 -6.63 4.34
CA LEU A 15 -4.40 -5.61 3.55
C LEU A 15 -4.93 -4.19 3.83
N LYS A 16 -6.24 -4.05 4.08
CA LYS A 16 -6.82 -2.76 4.47
C LYS A 16 -6.35 -2.34 5.86
N GLU A 17 -6.36 -3.27 6.82
CA GLU A 17 -5.87 -3.05 8.19
C GLU A 17 -4.38 -2.67 8.19
N LEU A 18 -3.57 -3.34 7.36
CA LEU A 18 -2.16 -2.98 7.16
C LEU A 18 -2.00 -1.51 6.73
N LEU A 19 -2.78 -1.06 5.76
CA LEU A 19 -2.70 0.30 5.24
C LEU A 19 -3.12 1.36 6.26
N ASP A 20 -4.10 1.04 7.10
CA ASP A 20 -4.51 1.91 8.21
C ASP A 20 -3.41 1.99 9.28
N ALA A 21 -2.88 0.84 9.70
CA ALA A 21 -1.80 0.77 10.68
C ALA A 21 -0.53 1.48 10.18
N ALA A 22 -0.19 1.31 8.90
CA ALA A 22 0.95 1.96 8.27
C ALA A 22 0.81 3.49 8.31
N ARG A 23 -0.38 4.03 8.01
CA ARG A 23 -0.63 5.47 8.08
C ARG A 23 -0.53 5.99 9.51
N GLU A 24 -1.06 5.26 10.48
CA GLU A 24 -0.98 5.64 11.89
C GLU A 24 0.45 5.64 12.41
N MET A 25 1.24 4.60 12.07
CA MET A 25 2.64 4.49 12.44
C MET A 25 3.45 5.67 11.91
N VAL A 26 3.37 5.95 10.61
CA VAL A 26 4.12 7.07 10.00
C VAL A 26 3.66 8.42 10.56
N ARG A 27 2.37 8.59 10.85
CA ARG A 27 1.86 9.79 11.50
C ARG A 27 2.48 9.98 12.90
N LEU A 28 2.50 8.93 13.72
CA LEU A 28 3.08 8.99 15.07
C LEU A 28 4.59 9.28 15.02
N GLU A 29 5.30 8.68 14.08
CA GLU A 29 6.73 8.96 13.91
C GLU A 29 6.99 10.41 13.47
N ASN A 30 6.21 10.95 12.54
CA ASN A 30 6.31 12.35 12.12
C ASN A 30 5.87 13.35 13.22
N GLU A 31 4.95 12.98 14.11
CA GLU A 31 4.56 13.81 15.25
C GLU A 31 5.66 13.85 16.33
N THR A 32 6.52 12.83 16.39
CA THR A 32 7.56 12.67 17.42
C THR A 32 8.96 13.06 16.95
N HIS A 33 9.22 13.04 15.64
CA HIS A 33 10.49 13.46 15.05
C HIS A 33 10.35 14.77 14.28
N GLU A 34 11.26 15.72 14.53
CA GLU A 34 11.34 16.97 13.76
C GLU A 34 11.92 16.77 12.34
N GLU A 35 12.48 15.59 12.05
CA GLU A 35 13.12 15.26 10.77
C GLU A 35 12.20 14.45 9.85
N VAL A 36 12.31 14.71 8.54
CA VAL A 36 11.60 13.94 7.51
C VAL A 36 12.14 12.50 7.50
N ILE A 37 11.25 11.54 7.75
CA ILE A 37 11.59 10.12 7.71
C ILE A 37 11.98 9.74 6.27
N PRO A 38 13.12 9.05 6.08
CA PRO A 38 13.54 8.55 4.79
C PRO A 38 12.49 7.64 4.11
N ASP A 39 12.38 7.77 2.79
CA ASP A 39 11.39 7.08 1.95
C ASP A 39 11.54 5.55 1.94
N ASP A 40 12.72 5.02 2.25
CA ASP A 40 12.97 3.59 2.44
C ASP A 40 12.29 3.05 3.71
N LYS A 41 12.19 3.86 4.77
CA LYS A 41 11.47 3.48 6.00
C LYS A 41 9.94 3.58 5.87
N GLN A 42 9.46 4.37 4.90
CA GLN A 42 8.03 4.53 4.62
C GLN A 42 7.52 3.57 3.53
N ALA A 43 8.31 2.55 3.18
CA ALA A 43 7.87 1.54 2.24
C ALA A 43 6.77 0.67 2.86
N LEU A 44 5.73 0.31 2.09
CA LEU A 44 4.70 -0.61 2.60
C LEU A 44 5.30 -1.99 2.88
N THR A 45 6.31 -2.42 2.11
CA THR A 45 7.01 -3.68 2.33
C THR A 45 7.71 -3.70 3.69
N GLU A 46 8.36 -2.61 4.11
CA GLU A 46 9.02 -2.57 5.42
C GLU A 46 7.98 -2.66 6.55
N ILE A 47 6.91 -1.87 6.48
CA ILE A 47 5.82 -1.93 7.48
C ILE A 47 5.13 -3.29 7.48
N PHE A 48 4.95 -3.90 6.32
CA PHE A 48 4.43 -5.26 6.19
C PHE A 48 5.34 -6.27 6.91
N LEU A 49 6.66 -6.16 6.76
CA LEU A 49 7.61 -7.07 7.41
C LEU A 49 7.57 -6.94 8.93
N GLU A 50 7.27 -5.75 9.47
CA GLU A 50 7.08 -5.52 10.90
C GLU A 50 5.77 -6.08 11.44
N LEU A 51 4.67 -5.96 10.67
CA LEU A 51 3.33 -6.34 11.13
C LEU A 51 2.93 -7.78 10.79
N ARG A 52 3.59 -8.41 9.80
CA ARG A 52 3.28 -9.78 9.40
C ARG A 52 3.59 -10.76 10.52
N ASN A 53 2.84 -11.87 10.55
CA ASN A 53 3.08 -12.99 11.44
C ASN A 53 3.00 -14.32 10.66
N GLY A 54 3.19 -15.45 11.35
CA GLY A 54 3.21 -16.77 10.72
C GLY A 54 1.90 -17.20 10.04
N THR A 55 0.81 -16.45 10.19
CA THR A 55 -0.48 -16.70 9.53
C THR A 55 -0.76 -15.77 8.36
N THR A 56 0.06 -14.74 8.15
CA THR A 56 -0.11 -13.79 7.05
C THR A 56 0.04 -14.51 5.71
N PRO A 57 -0.99 -14.51 4.84
CA PRO A 57 -0.91 -15.20 3.56
C PRO A 57 0.18 -14.61 2.64
N GLN A 58 0.96 -15.47 1.97
CA GLN A 58 2.03 -15.04 1.06
C GLN A 58 1.53 -14.10 -0.06
N ILE A 59 0.28 -14.23 -0.47
CA ILE A 59 -0.32 -13.36 -1.49
C ILE A 59 -0.31 -11.89 -1.07
N ILE A 60 -0.38 -11.60 0.23
CA ILE A 60 -0.32 -10.25 0.76
C ILE A 60 1.08 -9.65 0.57
N ALA A 61 2.12 -10.40 0.93
CA ALA A 61 3.51 -9.98 0.72
C ALA A 61 3.73 -9.59 -0.74
N ASN A 62 3.26 -10.44 -1.67
CA ASN A 62 3.40 -10.19 -3.10
C ASN A 62 2.67 -8.92 -3.55
N VAL A 63 1.46 -8.66 -3.04
CA VAL A 63 0.70 -7.44 -3.37
C VAL A 63 1.46 -6.20 -2.90
N VAL A 64 1.94 -6.21 -1.66
CA VAL A 64 2.65 -5.09 -1.05
C VAL A 64 3.96 -4.81 -1.80
N GLU A 65 4.78 -5.82 -2.05
CA GLU A 65 6.02 -5.71 -2.82
C GLU A 65 5.79 -5.17 -4.24
N ASP A 66 4.74 -5.63 -4.93
CA ASP A 66 4.40 -5.14 -6.26
C ASP A 66 3.94 -3.67 -6.26
N ILE A 67 3.19 -3.25 -5.23
CA ILE A 67 2.78 -1.84 -5.07
C ILE A 67 4.01 -0.96 -4.88
N ASP A 68 4.90 -1.32 -3.95
CA ASP A 68 6.10 -0.54 -3.67
C ASP A 68 6.98 -0.42 -4.90
N LYS A 69 7.22 -1.55 -5.57
CA LYS A 69 8.03 -1.59 -6.78
C LYS A 69 7.46 -0.72 -7.90
N ILE A 70 6.15 -0.80 -8.16
CA ILE A 70 5.56 -0.06 -9.27
C ILE A 70 5.50 1.45 -8.98
N VAL A 71 5.21 1.82 -7.73
CA VAL A 71 5.14 3.23 -7.31
C VAL A 71 6.53 3.85 -7.39
N ARG A 72 7.55 3.19 -6.84
CA ARG A 72 8.95 3.66 -6.92
C ARG A 72 9.43 3.81 -8.36
N ALA A 73 9.03 2.90 -9.26
CA ALA A 73 9.40 2.97 -10.66
C ALA A 73 8.64 4.04 -11.46
N THR A 74 7.46 4.47 -11.00
CA THR A 74 6.58 5.39 -11.74
C THR A 74 6.64 6.82 -11.22
N ARG A 75 6.91 7.01 -9.92
CA ARG A 75 6.96 8.34 -9.30
C ARG A 75 8.15 9.16 -9.80
N PHE A 76 8.01 10.46 -9.68
CA PHE A 76 9.04 11.45 -10.00
C PHE A 76 8.88 12.65 -9.06
N ASP A 77 9.92 13.47 -8.91
CA ASP A 77 9.87 14.61 -7.99
C ASP A 77 8.68 15.54 -8.30
N GLY A 78 7.86 15.82 -7.29
CA GLY A 78 6.68 16.67 -7.43
C GLY A 78 5.46 16.03 -8.10
N TRP A 79 5.47 14.70 -8.34
CA TRP A 79 4.33 14.00 -8.95
C TRP A 79 3.01 14.25 -8.20
N GLN A 80 3.08 14.33 -6.87
CA GLN A 80 1.95 14.58 -5.97
C GLN A 80 1.26 15.92 -6.24
N SER A 81 1.99 16.92 -6.75
CA SER A 81 1.46 18.28 -6.99
C SER A 81 0.84 18.43 -8.38
N THR A 82 0.89 17.41 -9.24
CA THR A 82 0.37 17.49 -10.61
C THR A 82 -0.76 16.50 -10.85
N HIS A 83 -1.79 16.94 -11.58
CA HIS A 83 -2.88 16.04 -11.98
C HIS A 83 -2.39 14.86 -12.83
N ALA A 84 -1.39 15.09 -13.68
CA ALA A 84 -0.82 14.05 -14.54
C ALA A 84 -0.08 12.98 -13.71
N GLY A 85 0.77 13.39 -12.76
CA GLY A 85 1.49 12.47 -11.88
C GLY A 85 0.55 11.66 -11.01
N GLN A 86 -0.40 12.32 -10.35
CA GLN A 86 -1.44 11.65 -9.56
C GLN A 86 -2.22 10.61 -10.38
N LYS A 87 -2.62 10.97 -11.61
CA LYS A 87 -3.36 10.07 -12.50
C LYS A 87 -2.54 8.86 -12.93
N GLU A 88 -1.24 9.02 -13.20
CA GLU A 88 -0.37 7.90 -13.57
C GLU A 88 -0.18 6.94 -12.39
N ILE A 89 0.04 7.45 -11.18
CA ILE A 89 0.15 6.62 -9.96
C ILE A 89 -1.16 5.86 -9.70
N GLN A 90 -2.32 6.52 -9.79
CA GLN A 90 -3.63 5.84 -9.66
C GLN A 90 -3.81 4.72 -10.69
N LYS A 91 -3.39 4.96 -11.94
CA LYS A 91 -3.49 3.99 -13.03
C LYS A 91 -2.61 2.77 -12.78
N VAL A 92 -1.33 2.95 -12.43
CA VAL A 92 -0.42 1.82 -12.18
C VAL A 92 -0.81 1.05 -10.92
N LEU A 93 -1.36 1.72 -9.91
CA LEU A 93 -1.94 1.08 -8.73
C LEU A 93 -3.13 0.20 -9.10
N ARG A 94 -4.10 0.72 -9.87
CA ARG A 94 -5.24 -0.06 -10.39
C ARG A 94 -4.78 -1.28 -11.20
N GLN A 95 -3.79 -1.12 -12.06
CA GLN A 95 -3.22 -2.22 -12.86
C GLN A 95 -2.55 -3.27 -11.97
N THR A 96 -1.88 -2.86 -10.90
CA THR A 96 -1.26 -3.76 -9.94
C THR A 96 -2.31 -4.56 -9.19
N LEU A 97 -3.32 -3.90 -8.62
CA LEU A 97 -4.46 -4.57 -7.97
C LEU A 97 -5.25 -5.48 -8.93
N PHE A 98 -5.26 -5.17 -10.23
CA PHE A 98 -5.90 -6.01 -11.24
C PHE A 98 -5.24 -7.39 -11.36
N LYS A 99 -3.90 -7.48 -11.27
CA LYS A 99 -3.15 -8.76 -11.27
C LYS A 99 -3.65 -9.72 -10.20
N TYR A 100 -4.08 -9.17 -9.07
CA TYR A 100 -4.58 -9.91 -7.90
C TYR A 100 -6.10 -10.03 -7.85
N LYS A 101 -6.81 -9.55 -8.89
CA LYS A 101 -8.28 -9.45 -8.94
C LYS A 101 -8.89 -8.53 -7.86
N LEU A 102 -8.09 -7.64 -7.27
CA LEU A 102 -8.49 -6.68 -6.25
C LEU A 102 -8.87 -5.30 -6.81
N HIS A 103 -8.74 -5.07 -8.11
CA HIS A 103 -9.03 -3.78 -8.76
C HIS A 103 -10.44 -3.22 -8.55
N LYS A 104 -11.42 -4.06 -8.18
CA LYS A 104 -12.79 -3.66 -7.88
C LYS A 104 -13.00 -3.23 -6.44
N GLU A 105 -12.03 -3.50 -5.56
CA GLU A 105 -12.06 -3.14 -4.15
C GLU A 105 -11.73 -1.66 -4.00
N GLN A 106 -12.78 -0.83 -4.04
CA GLN A 106 -12.64 0.63 -4.04
C GLN A 106 -11.99 1.14 -2.76
N GLU A 107 -12.39 0.62 -1.60
CA GLU A 107 -11.83 1.00 -0.30
C GLU A 107 -10.33 0.68 -0.21
N LEU A 108 -9.92 -0.51 -0.66
CA LEU A 108 -8.51 -0.89 -0.70
C LEU A 108 -7.72 0.08 -1.59
N PHE A 109 -8.25 0.40 -2.76
CA PHE A 109 -7.62 1.34 -3.67
C PHE A 109 -7.45 2.73 -3.03
N GLU A 110 -8.47 3.24 -2.36
CA GLU A 110 -8.44 4.55 -1.69
C GLU A 110 -7.43 4.59 -0.54
N LYS A 111 -7.39 3.54 0.30
CA LYS A 111 -6.40 3.43 1.38
C LYS A 111 -4.98 3.36 0.83
N ALA A 112 -4.75 2.52 -0.17
CA ALA A 112 -3.44 2.34 -0.80
C ALA A 112 -2.97 3.64 -1.48
N TYR A 113 -3.82 4.26 -2.30
CA TYR A 113 -3.48 5.51 -2.97
C TYR A 113 -3.26 6.65 -1.97
N GLY A 114 -4.08 6.74 -0.92
CA GLY A 114 -3.92 7.75 0.12
C GLY A 114 -2.57 7.61 0.83
N TYR A 115 -2.20 6.39 1.21
CA TYR A 115 -0.88 6.10 1.78
C TYR A 115 0.24 6.50 0.82
N ILE A 116 0.16 6.05 -0.44
CA ILE A 116 1.16 6.36 -1.47
C ILE A 116 1.34 7.87 -1.64
N ARG A 117 0.25 8.61 -1.76
CA ARG A 117 0.28 10.06 -1.99
C ARG A 117 0.86 10.84 -0.80
N GLU A 118 0.82 10.29 0.40
CA GLU A 118 1.31 10.96 1.61
C GLU A 118 2.76 10.59 1.93
N HIS A 119 3.25 9.44 1.45
CA HIS A 119 4.49 8.82 1.93
C HIS A 119 5.46 8.36 0.82
N TYR A 120 5.12 8.56 -0.46
CA TYR A 120 5.98 8.32 -1.63
C TYR A 120 6.09 9.55 -2.53
#